data_AF-A0A5B8ZAP2-F1
#
_entry.id   AF-A0A5B8ZAP2-F1
#
_cell.length_a   1.000
_cell.length_b   1.000
_cell.length_c   1.000
_cell.angle_alpha   90.00
_cell.angle_beta   90.00
_cell.angle_gamma   90.00
#
_symmetry.space_group_name_H-M   'P 1'
#
loop_
_entity.id
_entity.type
_entity.pdbx_description
1 polymer ?
#
loop_
_entity_poly.entity_id
_entity_poly.type
_entity_poly.pdbx_seq_one_letter_code
_entity_poly.pdbx_strand_id
1 'polypeptide(L)'
;MALLMILFTGCSSTLKSSGNGGTPPTNATESKAPEKQIPDLTGEWKQANSKSDESYQAATISGDTIEIYWVSDKGDTKSLYWAGSFVAPTTTDAPYKWDSKNDHSITENALLASSDDTKTMTYQNGVLSYEASAMGTTTTVKLEKQK
;
A
#
# COMPACT_ATOMS: atom_id res chain seq x y z
N MET A 1 48.58 -10.79 4.60
CA MET A 1 48.57 -10.92 6.08
C MET A 1 47.34 -11.74 6.45
N ALA A 2 47.58 -12.92 7.06
CA ALA A 2 46.66 -13.85 7.78
C ALA A 2 45.23 -14.00 7.20
N LEU A 3 44.88 -15.08 6.49
CA LEU A 3 44.73 -16.49 6.93
C LEU A 3 44.07 -16.65 8.31
N LEU A 4 42.78 -16.99 8.32
CA LEU A 4 42.21 -17.88 9.33
C LEU A 4 40.99 -18.62 8.77
N MET A 5 41.23 -19.83 8.26
CA MET A 5 40.20 -20.87 8.09
C MET A 5 40.03 -21.59 9.43
N ILE A 6 38.79 -21.86 9.84
CA ILE A 6 38.51 -22.92 10.81
C ILE A 6 37.29 -23.70 10.32
N LEU A 7 37.55 -24.93 9.90
CA LEU A 7 36.57 -26.00 9.72
C LEU A 7 36.43 -26.73 11.05
N PHE A 8 35.22 -27.12 11.46
CA PHE A 8 35.03 -28.32 12.28
C PHE A 8 33.72 -29.03 11.93
N THR A 9 33.87 -30.27 11.51
CA THR A 9 32.83 -31.28 11.26
C THR A 9 32.72 -32.18 12.49
N GLY A 10 31.51 -32.62 12.84
CA GLY A 10 31.26 -33.79 13.70
C GLY A 10 30.14 -33.54 14.72
N CYS A 11 29.29 -34.49 15.10
CA CYS A 11 29.06 -35.87 14.66
C CYS A 11 27.69 -36.31 15.26
N SER A 12 27.03 -37.28 14.63
CA SER A 12 25.73 -37.85 15.04
C SER A 12 25.82 -38.86 16.20
N SER A 13 24.74 -38.88 17.01
CA SER A 13 24.05 -39.99 17.72
C SER A 13 24.71 -40.85 18.84
N THR A 14 24.11 -40.69 20.05
CA THR A 14 23.56 -41.69 21.02
C THR A 14 24.45 -42.67 21.81
N LEU A 15 24.44 -42.60 23.17
CA LEU A 15 23.64 -43.47 24.09
C LEU A 15 23.97 -43.32 25.61
N LYS A 16 22.89 -43.32 26.43
CA LYS A 16 22.69 -43.88 27.80
C LYS A 16 23.30 -43.25 29.08
N SER A 17 22.41 -42.70 29.93
CA SER A 17 21.88 -43.31 31.18
C SER A 17 21.78 -42.37 32.40
N SER A 18 20.59 -42.42 33.05
CA SER A 18 20.27 -42.16 34.47
C SER A 18 20.28 -40.73 35.03
N GLY A 19 19.15 -40.35 35.64
CA GLY A 19 19.14 -39.36 36.73
C GLY A 19 17.99 -38.35 36.74
N ASN A 20 16.85 -38.76 37.31
CA ASN A 20 15.98 -38.01 38.23
C ASN A 20 15.77 -36.48 38.09
N GLY A 21 14.51 -36.09 37.83
CA GLY A 21 13.85 -34.93 38.46
C GLY A 21 14.27 -33.52 38.06
N GLY A 22 13.42 -32.83 37.30
CA GLY A 22 13.50 -31.37 37.12
C GLY A 22 12.66 -30.86 35.97
N THR A 23 11.59 -30.13 36.30
CA THR A 23 10.70 -29.35 35.43
C THR A 23 11.43 -28.64 34.26
N PRO A 24 10.91 -28.63 33.03
CA PRO A 24 11.46 -27.81 31.96
C PRO A 24 11.15 -26.33 32.23
N PRO A 25 12.11 -25.40 32.09
CA PRO A 25 11.78 -24.00 31.93
C PRO A 25 11.16 -23.81 30.55
N THR A 26 9.89 -23.42 30.53
CA THR A 26 9.18 -22.92 29.36
C THR A 26 9.81 -21.60 28.93
N ASN A 27 10.86 -21.65 28.10
CA ASN A 27 11.24 -20.52 27.26
C ASN A 27 10.33 -20.52 26.02
N ALA A 28 9.06 -20.16 26.25
CA ALA A 28 8.21 -19.68 25.18
C ALA A 28 8.65 -18.24 24.88
N THR A 29 9.55 -18.08 23.91
CA THR A 29 9.67 -16.81 23.21
C THR A 29 8.37 -16.63 22.45
N GLU A 30 7.40 -15.98 23.09
CA GLU A 30 6.22 -15.44 22.43
C GLU A 30 6.74 -14.42 21.40
N SER A 31 6.90 -14.89 20.17
CA SER A 31 6.98 -14.04 19.00
C SER A 31 5.64 -13.33 18.88
N LYS A 32 5.48 -12.20 19.58
CA LYS A 32 4.33 -11.31 19.47
C LYS A 32 4.13 -11.01 17.98
N ALA A 33 3.08 -11.58 17.39
CA ALA A 33 2.69 -11.24 16.03
C ALA A 33 2.48 -9.72 15.96
N PRO A 34 2.94 -9.04 14.89
CA PRO A 34 2.75 -7.61 14.75
C PRO A 34 1.27 -7.28 14.87
N GLU A 35 0.95 -6.45 15.84
CA GLU A 35 -0.41 -6.01 16.13
C GLU A 35 -0.89 -5.18 14.94
N LYS A 36 -2.05 -5.55 14.38
CA LYS A 36 -2.58 -4.93 13.16
C LYS A 36 -2.98 -3.49 13.51
N GLN A 37 -2.37 -2.51 12.85
CA GLN A 37 -2.69 -1.09 13.04
C GLN A 37 -3.72 -0.64 12.01
N ILE A 38 -4.59 0.31 12.40
CA ILE A 38 -5.50 0.98 11.46
C ILE A 38 -4.63 1.74 10.45
N PRO A 39 -4.79 1.49 9.14
CA PRO A 39 -3.90 2.09 8.15
C PRO A 39 -4.14 3.59 8.01
N ASP A 40 -3.07 4.39 8.07
CA ASP A 40 -3.12 5.82 7.71
C ASP A 40 -2.91 6.00 6.20
N LEU A 41 -3.92 6.50 5.51
CA LEU A 41 -3.91 6.71 4.07
C LEU A 41 -3.53 8.13 3.64
N THR A 42 -3.35 9.05 4.59
CA THR A 42 -2.99 10.46 4.33
C THR A 42 -1.64 10.57 3.67
N GLY A 43 -1.51 11.41 2.64
CA GLY A 43 -0.24 11.71 1.97
C GLY A 43 -0.31 11.54 0.46
N GLU A 44 0.87 11.51 -0.16
CA GLU A 44 1.03 11.40 -1.61
C GLU A 44 1.14 9.94 -2.06
N TRP A 45 0.59 9.66 -3.23
CA TRP A 45 0.52 8.34 -3.83
C TRP A 45 0.90 8.43 -5.31
N LYS A 46 1.64 7.45 -5.82
CA LYS A 46 2.05 7.36 -7.22
C LYS A 46 1.67 6.02 -7.81
N GLN A 47 1.23 6.02 -9.07
CA GLN A 47 0.90 4.81 -9.78
C GLN A 47 2.13 3.91 -9.97
N ALA A 48 2.02 2.69 -9.45
CA ALA A 48 3.06 1.66 -9.52
C ALA A 48 2.94 0.76 -10.76
N ASN A 49 1.74 0.67 -11.35
CA ASN A 49 1.48 -0.15 -12.55
C ASN A 49 1.45 0.65 -13.85
N SER A 50 2.11 1.81 -13.92
CA SER A 50 2.25 2.53 -15.18
C SER A 50 3.20 1.79 -16.12
N LYS A 51 2.99 1.95 -17.43
CA LYS A 51 3.91 1.49 -18.48
C LYS A 51 4.93 2.57 -18.87
N SER A 52 4.88 3.73 -18.23
CA SER A 52 5.75 4.89 -18.48
C SER A 52 6.15 5.54 -17.15
N ASP A 53 7.42 5.93 -17.05
CA ASP A 53 7.92 6.72 -15.92
C ASP A 53 7.49 8.19 -16.00
N GLU A 54 7.13 8.65 -17.20
CA GLU A 54 6.80 10.05 -17.49
C GLU A 54 5.30 10.30 -17.53
N SER A 55 4.47 9.27 -17.73
CA SER A 55 3.01 9.38 -17.77
C SER A 55 2.39 8.41 -16.78
N TYR A 56 1.72 8.95 -15.76
CA TYR A 56 1.15 8.16 -14.66
C TYR A 56 0.04 8.93 -13.95
N GLN A 57 -0.71 8.25 -13.07
CA GLN A 57 -1.57 8.93 -12.11
C GLN A 57 -0.88 9.11 -10.75
N ALA A 58 -1.09 10.27 -10.13
CA ALA A 58 -0.72 10.54 -8.75
C ALA A 58 -1.96 10.97 -7.98
N ALA A 59 -2.02 10.62 -6.70
CA ALA A 59 -3.09 11.04 -5.82
C ALA A 59 -2.55 11.69 -4.54
N THR A 60 -3.32 12.61 -3.98
CA THR A 60 -3.07 13.19 -2.65
C THR A 60 -4.31 12.97 -1.81
N ILE A 61 -4.14 12.38 -0.63
CA ILE A 61 -5.18 12.27 0.39
C ILE A 61 -4.83 13.25 1.51
N SER A 62 -5.74 14.18 1.80
CA SER A 62 -5.58 15.17 2.85
C SER A 62 -6.92 15.49 3.51
N GLY A 63 -6.98 15.35 4.84
CA GLY A 63 -8.23 15.56 5.57
C GLY A 63 -9.31 14.56 5.13
N ASP A 64 -10.40 15.08 4.57
CA ASP A 64 -11.56 14.34 4.06
C ASP A 64 -11.65 14.34 2.53
N THR A 65 -10.56 14.65 1.82
CA THR A 65 -10.52 14.67 0.37
C THR A 65 -9.45 13.78 -0.23
N ILE A 66 -9.68 13.38 -1.48
CA ILE A 66 -8.71 12.77 -2.37
C ILE A 66 -8.74 13.50 -3.71
N GLU A 67 -7.58 13.94 -4.18
CA GLU A 67 -7.38 14.46 -5.52
C GLU A 67 -6.49 13.51 -6.30
N ILE A 68 -6.80 13.31 -7.58
CA ILE A 68 -6.07 12.44 -8.49
C ILE A 68 -5.79 13.22 -9.76
N TYR A 69 -4.54 13.18 -10.22
CA TYR A 69 -4.08 13.86 -11.41
C TYR A 69 -3.47 12.87 -12.39
N TRP A 70 -3.72 13.10 -13.67
CA TRP A 70 -2.79 12.69 -14.73
C TRP A 70 -1.53 13.55 -14.62
N VAL A 71 -0.38 12.91 -14.55
CA VAL A 71 0.92 13.56 -14.51
C VAL A 71 1.68 13.19 -15.78
N SER A 72 2.19 14.19 -16.49
CA SER A 72 3.06 14.03 -17.66
C SER A 72 4.32 14.90 -17.52
N ASP A 73 5.21 14.82 -18.52
CA ASP A 73 6.37 15.70 -18.66
C ASP A 73 7.24 15.73 -17.40
N LYS A 74 7.54 14.53 -16.86
CA LYS A 74 8.35 14.33 -15.66
C LYS A 74 7.84 15.06 -14.40
N GLY A 75 6.54 15.36 -14.36
CA GLY A 75 5.90 16.04 -13.24
C GLY A 75 5.53 17.51 -13.51
N ASP A 76 6.02 18.09 -14.62
CA ASP A 76 5.79 19.50 -14.95
C ASP A 76 4.35 19.78 -15.38
N THR A 77 3.68 18.77 -15.93
CA THR A 77 2.29 18.87 -16.38
C THR A 77 1.38 18.02 -15.49
N LYS A 78 0.32 18.64 -14.98
CA LYS A 78 -0.74 17.97 -14.23
C LYS A 78 -2.10 18.31 -14.81
N SER A 79 -2.93 17.30 -15.04
CA SER A 79 -4.33 17.45 -15.44
C SER A 79 -5.21 16.73 -14.46
N LEU A 80 -6.23 17.40 -13.92
CA LEU A 80 -7.12 16.82 -12.93
C LEU A 80 -7.86 15.60 -13.53
N TYR A 81 -7.84 14.48 -12.80
CA TYR A 81 -8.62 13.29 -13.11
C TYR A 81 -9.82 13.15 -12.15
N TRP A 82 -9.63 13.43 -10.86
CA TRP A 82 -10.65 13.27 -9.84
C TRP A 82 -10.41 14.27 -8.70
N ALA A 83 -11.48 14.86 -8.18
CA ALA A 83 -11.49 15.51 -6.88
C ALA A 83 -12.72 14.98 -6.15
N GLY A 84 -12.56 14.44 -4.96
CA GLY A 84 -13.70 13.88 -4.26
C GLY A 84 -13.44 13.57 -2.80
N SER A 85 -14.45 13.00 -2.15
CA SER A 85 -14.41 12.71 -0.72
C SER A 85 -13.52 11.51 -0.38
N PHE A 86 -12.91 11.58 0.80
CA PHE A 86 -12.17 10.53 1.45
C PHE A 86 -12.78 10.23 2.82
N VAL A 87 -12.95 8.95 3.10
CA VAL A 87 -13.35 8.46 4.43
C VAL A 87 -12.17 7.69 4.99
N ALA A 88 -11.69 8.07 6.17
CA ALA A 88 -10.60 7.35 6.81
C ALA A 88 -11.07 5.99 7.36
N PRO A 89 -10.24 4.94 7.26
CA PRO A 89 -10.55 3.66 7.90
C PRO A 89 -10.58 3.81 9.42
N THR A 90 -11.54 3.15 10.06
CA THR A 90 -11.71 3.14 11.53
C THR A 90 -11.39 1.78 12.15
N THR A 91 -11.14 0.76 11.33
CA THR A 91 -10.84 -0.61 11.74
C THR A 91 -9.64 -1.15 10.96
N THR A 92 -9.18 -2.34 11.34
CA THR A 92 -8.08 -3.05 10.66
C THR A 92 -8.56 -4.00 9.56
N ASP A 93 -9.82 -3.87 9.14
CA ASP A 93 -10.44 -4.73 8.15
C ASP A 93 -9.82 -4.52 6.77
N ALA A 94 -9.66 -5.61 6.02
CA ALA A 94 -9.05 -5.58 4.71
C ALA A 94 -9.84 -6.49 3.74
N PRO A 95 -10.09 -6.06 2.49
CA PRO A 95 -9.74 -4.75 1.94
C PRO A 95 -10.59 -3.62 2.54
N TYR A 96 -9.99 -2.44 2.74
CA TYR A 96 -10.74 -1.24 3.07
C TYR A 96 -11.31 -0.65 1.77
N LYS A 97 -12.59 -0.27 1.78
CA LYS A 97 -13.26 0.31 0.61
C LYS A 97 -14.09 1.51 1.01
N TRP A 98 -14.10 2.53 0.16
CA TRP A 98 -15.03 3.65 0.28
C TRP A 98 -15.45 4.11 -1.12
N ASP A 99 -16.66 4.66 -1.21
CA ASP A 99 -17.14 5.34 -2.41
C ASP A 99 -16.85 6.84 -2.26
N SER A 100 -15.81 7.30 -2.95
CA SER A 100 -15.48 8.72 -3.06
C SER A 100 -16.59 9.43 -3.83
N LYS A 101 -17.16 10.50 -3.27
CA LYS A 101 -18.14 11.36 -3.95
C LYS A 101 -17.41 12.44 -4.72
N ASN A 102 -17.78 12.64 -5.98
CA ASN A 102 -17.18 13.66 -6.83
C ASN A 102 -17.52 15.06 -6.32
N ASP A 103 -16.52 15.92 -6.26
CA ASP A 103 -16.72 17.36 -6.14
C ASP A 103 -16.82 17.96 -7.55
N HIS A 104 -18.04 17.95 -8.08
CA HIS A 104 -18.32 18.50 -9.42
C HIS A 104 -17.98 19.98 -9.55
N SER A 105 -17.93 20.75 -8.44
CA SER A 105 -17.52 22.16 -8.50
C SER A 105 -16.05 22.32 -8.92
N ILE A 106 -15.24 21.26 -8.77
CA ILE A 106 -13.84 21.20 -9.17
C ILE A 106 -13.67 20.46 -10.50
N THR A 107 -14.40 19.35 -10.73
CA THR A 107 -14.18 18.50 -11.90
C THR A 107 -14.92 18.94 -13.17
N GLU A 108 -16.02 19.69 -13.07
CA GLU A 108 -16.90 19.98 -14.21
C GLU A 108 -16.19 20.64 -15.41
N ASN A 109 -15.19 21.48 -15.14
CA ASN A 109 -14.44 22.20 -16.18
C ASN A 109 -13.08 21.56 -16.53
N ALA A 110 -12.75 20.42 -15.92
CA ALA A 110 -11.50 19.72 -16.18
C ALA A 110 -11.70 18.68 -17.28
N LEU A 111 -11.17 18.96 -18.48
CA LEU A 111 -11.36 18.14 -19.69
C LEU A 111 -11.02 16.64 -19.50
N LEU A 112 -10.05 16.33 -18.65
CA LEU A 112 -9.58 14.96 -18.40
C LEU A 112 -10.09 14.37 -17.08
N ALA A 113 -10.97 15.07 -16.37
CA ALA A 113 -11.60 14.56 -15.17
C ALA A 113 -12.67 13.53 -15.51
N SER A 114 -12.84 12.54 -14.64
CA SER A 114 -13.98 11.64 -14.68
C SER A 114 -15.25 12.43 -14.37
N SER A 115 -16.29 12.18 -15.15
CA SER A 115 -17.65 12.71 -14.95
C SER A 115 -18.50 11.86 -14.00
N ASP A 116 -17.95 10.77 -13.45
CA ASP A 116 -18.70 9.86 -12.57
C ASP A 116 -19.08 10.59 -11.27
N ASP A 117 -20.29 10.36 -10.75
CA ASP A 117 -20.68 10.92 -9.45
C ASP A 117 -19.91 10.29 -8.27
N THR A 118 -19.44 9.06 -8.48
CA THR A 118 -18.78 8.27 -7.46
C THR A 118 -17.66 7.42 -8.02
N LYS A 119 -16.61 7.23 -7.24
CA LYS A 119 -15.52 6.31 -7.54
C LYS A 119 -15.23 5.42 -6.34
N THR A 120 -15.38 4.11 -6.52
CA THR A 120 -15.03 3.13 -5.50
C THR A 120 -13.51 3.02 -5.41
N MET A 121 -12.98 3.35 -4.25
CA MET A 121 -11.58 3.23 -3.91
C MET A 121 -11.39 1.98 -3.05
N THR A 122 -10.34 1.22 -3.32
CA THR A 122 -9.99 0.01 -2.56
C THR A 122 -8.54 0.11 -2.09
N TYR A 123 -8.34 0.03 -0.77
CA TYR A 123 -7.03 -0.10 -0.16
C TYR A 123 -6.80 -1.51 0.36
N GLN A 124 -5.69 -2.13 -0.07
CA GLN A 124 -5.29 -3.45 0.39
C GLN A 124 -3.77 -3.60 0.32
N ASN A 125 -3.14 -4.06 1.40
CA ASN A 125 -1.72 -4.41 1.46
C ASN A 125 -0.78 -3.29 0.94
N GLY A 126 -1.03 -2.03 1.33
CA GLY A 126 -0.20 -0.90 0.91
C GLY A 126 -0.54 -0.33 -0.48
N VAL A 127 -1.52 -0.92 -1.18
CA VAL A 127 -1.92 -0.50 -2.53
C VAL A 127 -3.30 0.14 -2.48
N LEU A 128 -3.40 1.36 -2.98
CA LEU A 128 -4.68 2.03 -3.28
C LEU A 128 -5.04 1.78 -4.75
N SER A 129 -6.27 1.35 -5.03
CA SER A 129 -6.70 1.01 -6.39
C SER A 129 -8.12 1.46 -6.70
N TYR A 130 -8.35 1.77 -7.97
CA TYR A 130 -9.62 2.21 -8.54
C TYR A 130 -9.59 2.04 -10.06
N GLU A 131 -10.76 2.10 -10.68
CA GLU A 131 -10.86 2.19 -12.14
C GLU A 131 -10.75 3.65 -12.61
N ALA A 132 -9.87 3.85 -13.59
CA ALA A 132 -9.73 5.11 -14.31
C ALA A 132 -10.17 4.94 -15.76
N SER A 133 -11.12 5.76 -16.19
CA SER A 133 -11.62 5.82 -17.56
C SER A 133 -11.36 7.18 -18.17
N ALA A 134 -10.80 7.21 -19.38
CA ALA A 134 -10.63 8.41 -20.18
C ALA A 134 -10.56 8.04 -21.67
N MET A 135 -11.15 8.88 -22.54
CA MET A 135 -11.10 8.72 -24.00
C MET A 135 -11.46 7.31 -24.51
N GLY A 136 -12.48 6.67 -23.90
CA GLY A 136 -12.94 5.34 -24.29
C GLY A 136 -12.07 4.17 -23.82
N THR A 137 -11.07 4.41 -22.95
CA THR A 137 -10.23 3.38 -22.33
C THR A 137 -10.44 3.35 -20.84
N THR A 138 -10.53 2.16 -20.26
CA THR A 138 -10.60 1.92 -18.80
C THR A 138 -9.41 1.09 -18.34
N THR A 139 -8.81 1.46 -17.21
CA THR A 139 -7.73 0.70 -16.58
C THR A 139 -7.91 0.64 -15.06
N THR A 140 -7.45 -0.45 -14.46
CA THR A 140 -7.28 -0.50 -13.01
C THR A 140 -5.96 0.16 -12.64
N VAL A 141 -6.04 1.30 -11.97
CA VAL A 141 -4.88 2.01 -11.43
C VAL A 141 -4.50 1.39 -10.09
N LYS A 142 -3.20 1.21 -9.85
CA LYS A 142 -2.64 0.78 -8.56
C LYS A 142 -1.61 1.81 -8.11
N LEU A 143 -1.87 2.48 -6.99
CA LEU A 143 -1.01 3.47 -6.40
C LEU A 143 -0.31 2.91 -5.16
N GLU A 144 0.94 3.32 -4.97
CA GLU A 144 1.71 3.11 -3.75
C GLU A 144 2.02 4.45 -3.07
N LYS A 145 1.98 4.44 -1.74
CA LYS A 145 2.24 5.64 -0.93
C LYS A 145 3.70 6.06 -1.10
N GLN A 146 3.92 7.35 -1.32
CA GLN A 146 5.25 7.93 -1.41
C GLN A 146 5.83 8.14 0.00
N LYS A 147 7.17 8.08 0.11
CA LYS A 147 7.89 8.21 1.38
C LYS A 147 8.09 9.66 1.79
#